data_AF-A0A355B6R7-F1
#
_entry.id   AF-A0A355B6R7-F1
#
_cell.length_a   1.000
_cell.length_b   1.000
_cell.length_c   1.000
_cell.angle_alpha   90.00
_cell.angle_beta   90.00
_cell.angle_gamma   90.00
#
_symmetry.space_group_name_H-M   'P 1'
#
loop_
_entity.id
_entity.type
_entity.pdbx_description
1 polymer ?
#
loop_
_entity_poly.entity_id
_entity_poly.type
_entity_poly.pdbx_seq_one_letter_code
_entity_poly.pdbx_strand_id
1 'polypeptide(L)' 'LTENHLRIILEEWVSYYNQGRPHSSLGPGVPEPASCAPRPLHEKRHLLDEDKKVLSRPVPNGLHHDYRLVPIAA' A
#
# COMPACT_ATOMS: atom_id res chain seq x y z
N LEU A 1 14.05 0.37 -26.03
CA LEU A 1 14.08 0.64 -24.57
C LEU A 1 15.25 1.58 -24.31
N THR A 2 15.07 2.69 -23.59
CA THR A 2 16.16 3.64 -23.30
C THR A 2 16.57 3.52 -21.84
N GLU A 3 17.76 4.01 -21.50
CA GLU A 3 18.22 4.08 -20.10
C GLU A 3 17.22 4.85 -19.23
N ASN A 4 16.70 5.97 -19.72
CA ASN A 4 15.70 6.76 -18.99
C ASN A 4 14.42 5.96 -18.70
N HIS A 5 13.97 5.16 -19.66
CA HIS A 5 12.79 4.30 -19.47
C HIS A 5 13.08 3.22 -18.41
N LEU A 6 14.26 2.59 -18.46
CA LEU A 6 14.66 1.61 -17.45
C LEU A 6 14.75 2.21 -16.04
N ARG A 7 15.28 3.43 -15.93
CA ARG A 7 15.42 4.14 -14.66
C ARG A 7 14.05 4.39 -14.00
N ILE A 8 13.07 4.86 -14.77
CA ILE A 8 11.70 5.09 -14.26
C ILE A 8 11.08 3.79 -13.73
N ILE A 9 11.17 2.71 -14.50
CA ILE A 9 10.63 1.40 -14.07
C ILE A 9 11.32 0.93 -12.78
N LEU A 10 12.65 1.09 -12.70
CA LEU A 10 13.42 0.67 -11.53
C LEU A 10 13.07 1.50 -10.29
N GLU A 11 12.91 2.81 -10.43
CA GLU A 11 12.50 3.70 -9.34
C GLU A 11 11.11 3.29 -8.79
N GLU A 12 10.14 3.02 -9.67
CA GLU A 12 8.82 2.53 -9.28
C GLU A 12 8.90 1.15 -8.59
N TRP A 13 9.71 0.24 -9.14
CA TRP A 13 9.87 -1.10 -8.60
C TRP A 13 10.54 -1.09 -7.22
N VAL A 14 11.59 -0.29 -7.02
CA VAL A 14 12.28 -0.17 -5.73
C VAL A 14 11.36 0.40 -4.64
N SER A 15 10.56 1.42 -4.98
CA SER A 15 9.54 1.94 -4.04
C SER A 15 8.53 0.86 -3.67
N TYR A 16 7.98 0.15 -4.67
CA TYR A 16 7.03 -0.93 -4.41
C TYR A 16 7.65 -2.07 -3.58
N TYR A 17 8.86 -2.52 -3.92
CA TYR A 17 9.53 -3.61 -3.23
C TYR A 17 9.68 -3.28 -1.75
N ASN A 18 10.28 -2.13 -1.43
CA ASN A 18 10.60 -1.75 -0.06
C ASN A 18 9.39 -1.39 0.81
N GLN A 19 8.32 -0.83 0.22
CA GLN A 19 7.15 -0.34 0.98
C GLN A 19 5.93 -1.27 0.93
N GLY A 20 5.81 -2.12 -0.08
CA GLY A 20 4.61 -2.95 -0.28
C GLY A 20 4.76 -4.37 0.24
N ARG A 21 5.99 -4.94 0.22
CA ARG A 21 6.20 -6.35 0.56
C ARG A 21 6.60 -6.53 2.02
N PRO A 22 5.93 -7.43 2.77
CA PRO A 22 6.40 -7.82 4.10
C PRO A 22 7.77 -8.50 3.99
N HIS A 23 8.79 -7.94 4.65
CA HIS A 23 10.14 -8.49 4.66
C HIS A 23 10.40 -9.19 5.99
N SER A 24 10.06 -10.47 6.07
CA SER A 24 10.28 -11.27 7.28
C SER A 24 11.74 -11.28 7.76
N SER A 25 12.71 -11.12 6.84
CA SER A 25 14.14 -11.07 7.15
C SER A 25 14.62 -9.73 7.73
N LEU A 26 13.85 -8.65 7.60
CA LEU A 26 14.21 -7.32 8.09
C LEU A 26 13.61 -7.01 9.47
N GLY A 27 12.82 -7.94 10.02
CA GLY A 27 12.18 -7.79 11.32
C GLY A 27 10.87 -7.00 11.28
N PRO A 28 10.15 -6.93 12.41
CA PRO A 28 8.90 -6.18 12.52
C PRO A 28 9.18 -4.68 12.33
N GLY A 29 8.46 -4.04 11.40
CA GLY A 29 8.59 -2.60 11.10
C GLY A 29 8.99 -2.27 9.66
N VAL A 30 9.29 -3.27 8.82
CA VAL A 30 9.45 -3.10 7.37
C VAL A 30 8.51 -4.04 6.61
N PRO A 31 7.60 -3.51 5.78
CA PRO A 31 7.44 -2.10 5.42
C PRO A 31 6.84 -1.29 6.56
N GLU A 32 6.84 0.04 6.39
CA GLU A 32 6.46 1.04 7.40
C GLU A 32 5.27 0.56 8.24
N PRO A 33 5.39 0.55 9.58
CA PRO A 33 4.39 -0.04 10.43
C PRO A 33 3.05 0.65 10.17
N ALA A 34 2.10 -0.09 9.59
CA ALA A 34 0.71 0.28 9.71
C ALA A 34 0.46 0.50 11.19
N SER A 35 -0.10 1.66 11.58
CA SER A 35 -0.33 1.97 12.97
C SER A 35 -1.03 0.79 13.64
N CYS A 36 -0.29 0.00 14.42
CA CYS A 36 -0.79 -1.16 15.14
C CYS A 36 -1.68 -0.74 16.32
N ALA A 37 -2.24 0.46 16.27
CA ALA A 37 -3.28 0.89 17.17
C ALA A 37 -4.44 -0.11 17.01
N PRO A 38 -4.88 -0.77 18.09
CA PRO A 38 -6.05 -1.62 18.06
C PRO A 38 -7.21 -0.83 17.45
N ARG A 39 -7.73 -1.27 16.31
CA ARG A 39 -8.93 -0.66 15.76
C ARG A 39 -10.11 -1.05 16.67
N PRO A 40 -10.95 -0.11 17.11
CA PRO A 40 -12.13 -0.45 17.88
C PRO A 40 -13.00 -1.44 17.10
N LEU A 41 -13.53 -2.44 17.81
CA LEU A 41 -14.45 -3.41 17.23
C LEU A 41 -15.74 -2.69 16.85
N HIS A 42 -15.95 -2.48 15.56
CA HIS A 42 -17.20 -1.93 15.04
C HIS A 42 -18.21 -3.06 14.83
N GLU A 43 -19.49 -2.84 15.16
CA GLU A 43 -20.55 -3.83 14.90
C GLU A 43 -20.65 -4.17 13.40
N LYS A 44 -20.40 -3.18 12.53
CA LYS A 44 -20.41 -3.32 11.07
C LYS A 44 -19.00 -3.27 10.49
N ARG A 45 -18.18 -4.31 10.73
CA ARG A 45 -16.78 -4.40 10.25
C ARG A 45 -16.61 -4.41 8.72
N HIS A 46 -17.68 -4.73 7.99
CA HIS A 46 -17.68 -4.76 6.53
C HIS A 46 -18.06 -3.42 5.90
N LEU A 47 -18.58 -2.48 6.70
CA LEU A 47 -18.91 -1.14 6.24
C LEU A 47 -17.64 -0.30 6.25
N LEU A 48 -17.40 0.44 5.17
CA LEU A 48 -16.40 1.50 5.14
C LEU A 48 -16.98 2.71 5.88
N ASP A 49 -16.14 3.44 6.62
CA ASP A 49 -16.56 4.70 7.22
C ASP A 49 -16.93 5.70 6.10
N GLU A 50 -17.99 6.47 6.29
CA GLU A 50 -18.53 7.42 5.28
C GLU A 50 -17.50 8.50 4.88
N ASP A 51 -16.48 8.75 5.72
CA ASP A 51 -15.39 9.69 5.47
C ASP A 51 -14.20 9.07 4.72
N LYS A 52 -14.28 7.78 4.34
CA LYS A 52 -13.18 7.03 3.73
C LYS A 52 -13.56 6.39 2.42
N LYS A 53 -12.58 6.30 1.52
CA LYS A 53 -12.67 5.55 0.26
C LYS A 53 -11.51 4.59 0.09
N VAL A 54 -11.74 3.55 -0.69
CA VAL A 54 -10.68 2.60 -1.09
C VAL A 54 -9.95 3.17 -2.31
N LEU A 55 -8.67 3.49 -2.15
CA LEU A 55 -7.77 3.78 -3.25
C LEU A 55 -7.11 2.48 -3.72
N SER A 56 -7.25 2.19 -5.02
CA SER A 56 -6.56 1.10 -5.69
C SER A 56 -5.33 1.64 -6.41
N ARG A 57 -4.14 1.08 -6.12
CA ARG A 57 -2.89 1.40 -6.82
C ARG A 57 -2.40 0.17 -7.59
N PRO A 58 -2.21 0.25 -8.91
CA PRO A 58 -1.68 -0.87 -9.67
C PRO A 58 -0.23 -1.15 -9.27
N VAL A 59 0.12 -2.44 -9.23
CA VAL A 59 1.49 -2.90 -8.96
C VAL A 59 2.20 -3.14 -10.30
N PRO A 60 3.44 -2.63 -10.48
CA PRO A 60 4.22 -2.91 -11.69
C PRO A 60 4.33 -4.41 -11.94
N ASN A 61 3.85 -4.87 -13.11
CA ASN A 61 3.86 -6.28 -13.53
C ASN A 61 3.12 -7.25 -12.57
N GLY A 62 2.15 -6.75 -11.78
CA GLY A 62 1.37 -7.55 -10.84
C GLY A 62 -0.02 -7.93 -11.36
N LEU A 63 -0.56 -9.07 -10.91
CA LEU A 63 -1.97 -9.45 -11.08
C LEU A 63 -2.88 -8.85 -10.00
N HIS A 64 -2.30 -8.13 -9.03
CA HIS A 64 -2.98 -7.54 -7.89
C HIS A 64 -2.71 -6.04 -7.79
N HIS A 65 -3.56 -5.35 -7.04
CA HIS A 65 -3.39 -3.93 -6.68
C HIS A 65 -3.06 -3.81 -5.20
N ASP A 66 -2.36 -2.74 -4.84
CA ASP A 66 -2.25 -2.30 -3.44
C ASP A 66 -3.48 -1.47 -3.10
N TYR A 67 -4.19 -1.83 -2.03
CA TYR A 67 -5.39 -1.12 -1.58
C TYR A 67 -5.11 -0.35 -0.29
N ARG A 68 -5.56 0.90 -0.24
CA ARG A 68 -5.45 1.76 0.95
C ARG A 68 -6.76 2.48 1.24
N LEU A 69 -7.09 2.66 2.50
CA LEU A 69 -8.16 3.57 2.91
C LEU A 69 -7.60 4.99 2.96
N VAL A 70 -8.22 5.89 2.21
CA VAL A 70 -7.87 7.32 2.19
C VAL A 70 -9.09 8.14 2.57
N PRO A 71 -8.91 9.32 3.21
CA PRO A 71 -10.02 10.23 3.44
C PRO A 71 -10.68 10.63 2.12
N ILE A 72 -12.00 10.82 2.15
CA ILE A 72 -12.71 11.54 1.10
C ILE A 72 -12.33 13.01 1.27
N ALA A 73 -11.58 13.57 0.33
CA ALA A 73 -11.28 14.99 0.32
C ALA A 73 -12.61 15.78 0.30
N ALA A 74 -12.73 16.78 1.17
CA ALA A 74 -13.89 17.66 1.27
C ALA A 74 -14.13 18.46 -0.02
#